data_AF-A0A399M4A1-F1
#
_entry.id   AF-A0A399M4A1-F1
#
_cell.length_a   1.000
_cell.length_b   1.000
_cell.length_c   1.000
_cell.angle_alpha   90.00
_cell.angle_beta   90.00
_cell.angle_gamma   90.00
#
_symmetry.space_group_name_H-M   'P 1'
#
loop_
_entity.id
_entity.type
_entity.pdbx_description
1 polymer ?
#
loop_
_entity_poly.entity_id
_entity_poly.type
_entity_poly.pdbx_seq_one_letter_code
_entity_poly.pdbx_strand_id
1 'polypeptide(L)'
;MSNDAPSRPAPPVPELPAGHSTVSAPALPAHKDKPFLATARGSFILALTSVISASFISVCSGPILKQLGWLAHFDFEKNYTHTILATVLTFIALIVVYLREQAVNSVTADKEAELARQSDAMRADLQRQSEAMKVDLQRQSEAMQADLERQSKEMEGRLTHMPPHQFIQEYVDTQAIIGLLRQAVKNDDKVTRDKVVEHTRSMLEGILALTRLWDGVSGTNKFVAYQTNIMLVFSNDEISLDNLVLPDKPPEKSLSTQLELPFTLDEADETDEQTVDDMLDTDNLLDEGTEEDQESAQTSTGNRADEVTREVWYMHDHFFLHNQNYEVALARCSGILLLQDELTITSRPINGKAPEIQQVCLPFTLKDNFDQDYHHPNLPGAPSVAASGEPEYIHNTQFTMNRWVDDQRDEVAEINGRYRDKIRKYYRNLEHSKSILSMPIYHDGKLIGILNVSKNAENMLLNADRADQFAQFMVPICYHLGKMLALLKPS
;
A
#
# COMPACT_ATOMS: atom_id res chain seq x y z
N MET A 1 45.56 0.15 -8.98
CA MET A 1 44.15 0.34 -9.39
C MET A 1 43.49 1.13 -8.28
N SER A 2 43.27 2.41 -8.54
CA SER A 2 42.90 3.42 -7.54
C SER A 2 41.39 3.46 -7.37
N ASN A 3 40.91 3.38 -6.12
CA ASN A 3 39.51 3.49 -5.75
C ASN A 3 39.09 4.97 -5.72
N ASP A 4 38.34 5.41 -6.73
CA ASP A 4 37.61 6.67 -6.69
C ASP A 4 36.13 6.37 -6.41
N ALA A 5 35.73 6.54 -5.15
CA ALA A 5 34.33 6.55 -4.75
C ALA A 5 33.78 7.98 -4.93
N PRO A 6 32.59 8.16 -5.54
CA PRO A 6 32.00 9.49 -5.72
C PRO A 6 31.49 10.03 -4.38
N SER A 7 32.02 11.18 -3.99
CA SER A 7 31.61 11.96 -2.83
C SER A 7 30.17 12.44 -2.99
N ARG A 8 29.31 12.05 -2.04
CA ARG A 8 27.92 12.56 -1.93
C ARG A 8 27.93 14.08 -1.71
N PRO A 9 27.09 14.84 -2.41
CA PRO A 9 26.91 16.26 -2.14
C PRO A 9 26.25 16.47 -0.77
N ALA A 10 26.80 17.40 0.01
CA ALA A 10 26.26 17.78 1.32
C ALA A 10 24.84 18.38 1.17
N PRO A 11 23.94 18.15 2.15
CA PRO A 11 22.61 18.72 2.12
C PRO A 11 22.66 20.25 2.24
N PRO A 12 21.73 20.97 1.57
CA PRO A 12 21.68 22.42 1.60
C PRO A 12 21.37 22.91 3.03
N VAL A 13 22.23 23.80 3.52
CA VAL A 13 22.04 24.52 4.78
C VAL A 13 20.83 25.44 4.63
N PRO A 14 19.86 25.45 5.56
CA PRO A 14 18.71 26.34 5.48
C PRO A 14 19.17 27.79 5.64
N GLU A 15 19.00 28.58 4.58
CA GLU A 15 19.19 30.03 4.59
C GLU A 15 18.17 30.66 5.56
N LEU A 16 18.70 31.27 6.63
CA LEU A 16 17.95 32.14 7.51
C LEU A 16 17.44 33.36 6.73
N PRO A 17 16.14 33.70 6.80
CA PRO A 17 15.61 34.86 6.09
C PRO A 17 16.15 36.16 6.70
N ALA A 18 17.05 36.80 5.94
CA ALA A 18 17.50 38.16 6.19
C ALA A 18 16.38 39.15 5.85
N GLY A 19 15.48 39.37 6.81
CA GLY A 19 14.34 40.29 6.70
C GLY A 19 14.35 41.33 7.81
N HIS A 20 15.43 42.12 7.95
CA HIS A 20 15.40 43.32 8.78
C HIS A 20 14.64 44.44 8.04
N SER A 21 13.31 44.39 8.14
CA SER A 21 12.45 45.53 7.84
C SER A 21 12.70 46.62 8.90
N THR A 22 13.45 47.65 8.52
CA THR A 22 13.58 48.89 9.29
C THR A 22 12.20 49.52 9.42
N VAL A 23 11.58 49.35 10.60
CA VAL A 23 10.35 50.04 10.98
C VAL A 23 10.67 51.53 11.06
N SER A 24 10.28 52.28 10.03
CA SER A 24 10.29 53.75 10.04
C SER A 24 9.45 54.24 11.22
N ALA A 25 10.10 54.93 12.15
CA ALA A 25 9.46 55.55 13.29
C ALA A 25 8.36 56.52 12.82
N PRO A 26 7.14 56.46 13.38
CA PRO A 26 6.06 57.36 13.00
C PRO A 26 6.44 58.81 13.37
N ALA A 27 6.30 59.71 12.41
CA ALA A 27 6.53 61.14 12.58
C ALA A 27 5.63 61.69 13.71
N LEU A 28 6.26 62.30 14.72
CA LEU A 28 5.58 62.92 15.85
C LEU A 28 4.59 63.99 15.36
N PRO A 29 3.32 63.96 15.78
CA PRO A 29 2.34 64.94 15.37
C PRO A 29 2.69 66.33 15.90
N ALA A 30 2.56 67.32 15.02
CA ALA A 30 2.81 68.73 15.31
C ALA A 30 2.01 69.19 16.54
N HIS A 31 2.72 69.80 17.50
CA HIS A 31 2.18 70.28 18.76
C HIS A 31 1.14 71.38 18.51
N LYS A 32 -0.14 71.04 18.64
CA LYS A 32 -1.24 72.01 18.58
C LYS A 32 -1.19 72.88 19.84
N ASP A 33 -1.14 74.21 19.66
CA ASP A 33 -1.05 75.17 20.77
C ASP A 33 -2.21 74.98 21.75
N LYS A 34 -1.88 74.68 23.01
CA LYS A 34 -2.88 74.48 24.06
C LYS A 34 -3.59 75.81 24.34
N PRO A 35 -4.93 75.84 24.46
CA PRO A 35 -5.64 77.07 24.77
C PRO A 35 -5.11 77.71 26.06
N PHE A 36 -4.80 79.01 26.01
CA PHE A 36 -4.13 79.76 27.08
C PHE A 36 -4.79 79.58 28.46
N LEU A 37 -6.12 79.49 28.50
CA LEU A 37 -6.91 79.29 29.73
C LEU A 37 -6.74 77.91 30.38
N ALA A 38 -6.32 76.88 29.63
CA ALA A 38 -6.03 75.54 30.15
C ALA A 38 -4.60 75.41 30.71
N THR A 39 -3.77 76.46 30.61
CA THR A 39 -2.42 76.46 31.16
C THR A 39 -2.39 76.91 32.63
N ALA A 40 -1.29 76.62 33.33
CA ALA A 40 -1.08 77.07 34.71
C ALA A 40 -1.24 78.60 34.87
N ARG A 41 -0.91 79.37 33.82
CA ARG A 41 -1.08 80.83 33.77
C ARG A 41 -2.55 81.23 33.73
N GLY A 42 -3.38 80.51 32.97
CA GLY A 42 -4.83 80.71 32.94
C GLY A 42 -5.47 80.46 34.31
N SER A 43 -5.11 79.34 34.97
CA SER A 43 -5.56 79.02 36.32
C SER A 43 -5.14 80.06 37.38
N PHE A 44 -3.96 80.65 37.24
CA PHE A 44 -3.50 81.72 38.13
C PHE A 44 -4.33 83.01 37.96
N ILE A 45 -4.59 83.44 36.72
CA ILE A 45 -5.42 84.62 36.43
C ILE A 45 -6.85 84.43 36.96
N LEU A 46 -7.41 83.23 36.78
CA LEU A 46 -8.70 82.85 37.34
C LEU A 46 -8.74 82.98 38.86
N ALA A 47 -7.76 82.38 39.55
CA ALA A 47 -7.66 82.43 40.99
C ALA A 47 -7.53 83.89 41.48
N LEU A 48 -6.67 84.68 40.83
CA LEU A 48 -6.48 86.10 41.15
C LEU A 48 -7.78 86.89 40.98
N THR A 49 -8.49 86.70 39.87
CA THR A 49 -9.76 87.39 39.58
C THR A 49 -10.85 87.00 40.58
N SER A 50 -10.92 85.72 40.96
CA SER A 50 -11.86 85.23 41.99
C SER A 50 -11.56 85.83 43.36
N VAL A 51 -10.29 85.90 43.76
CA VAL A 51 -9.88 86.49 45.05
C VAL A 51 -10.21 87.99 45.06
N ILE A 52 -9.86 88.72 43.99
CA ILE A 52 -10.17 90.15 43.88
C ILE A 52 -11.68 90.39 43.95
N SER A 53 -12.49 89.60 43.23
CA SER A 53 -13.95 89.72 43.26
C SER A 53 -14.52 89.43 44.65
N ALA A 54 -14.06 88.37 45.32
CA ALA A 54 -14.51 88.01 46.67
C ALA A 54 -14.11 89.07 47.71
N SER A 55 -12.87 89.57 47.65
CA SER A 55 -12.40 90.67 48.49
C SER A 55 -13.20 91.95 48.26
N PHE A 56 -13.53 92.28 47.01
CA PHE A 56 -14.34 93.45 46.68
C PHE A 56 -15.75 93.35 47.29
N ILE A 57 -16.42 92.20 47.15
CA ILE A 57 -17.74 91.95 47.76
C ILE A 57 -17.67 92.04 49.28
N SER A 58 -16.63 91.47 49.90
CA SER A 58 -16.43 91.50 51.35
C SER A 58 -16.18 92.90 51.89
N VAL A 59 -15.39 93.72 51.19
CA VAL A 59 -15.16 95.13 51.57
C VAL A 59 -16.44 95.96 51.39
N CYS A 60 -17.27 95.61 50.40
CA CYS A 60 -18.55 96.26 50.16
C CYS A 60 -19.68 95.86 51.12
N SER A 61 -19.48 94.86 52.00
CA SER A 61 -20.47 94.53 53.02
C SER A 61 -20.46 95.56 54.15
N GLY A 62 -21.49 96.41 54.18
CA GLY A 62 -22.02 97.17 55.32
C GLY A 62 -21.03 97.95 56.21
N PRO A 63 -20.42 97.35 57.26
CA PRO A 63 -19.68 98.12 58.26
C PRO A 63 -18.34 98.69 57.77
N ILE A 64 -17.64 97.99 56.87
CA ILE A 64 -16.29 98.35 56.41
C ILE A 64 -16.35 99.52 55.41
N LEU A 65 -17.39 99.59 54.59
CA LEU A 65 -17.60 100.64 53.60
C LEU A 65 -17.74 102.03 54.25
N LYS A 66 -18.40 102.09 55.42
CA LYS A 66 -18.53 103.34 56.21
C LYS A 66 -17.18 103.86 56.74
N GLN A 67 -16.25 102.97 57.08
CA GLN A 67 -14.92 103.36 57.55
C GLN A 67 -13.98 103.75 56.39
N LEU A 68 -14.14 103.13 55.22
CA LEU A 68 -13.33 103.45 54.03
C LEU A 68 -13.80 104.72 53.30
N GLY A 69 -15.09 105.08 53.41
CA GLY A 69 -15.68 106.24 52.74
C GLY A 69 -15.01 107.58 53.09
N TRP A 70 -14.43 107.70 54.29
CA TRP A 70 -13.67 108.89 54.69
C TRP A 70 -12.37 109.06 53.91
N LEU A 71 -11.72 107.97 53.51
CA LEU A 71 -10.40 108.01 52.85
C LEU A 71 -10.48 108.33 51.36
N ALA A 72 -11.61 108.04 50.71
CA ALA A 72 -11.71 108.06 49.25
C ALA A 72 -12.63 109.16 48.67
N HIS A 73 -13.26 110.01 49.48
CA HIS A 73 -14.15 111.11 49.03
C HIS A 73 -15.27 110.68 48.05
N PHE A 74 -15.64 109.41 48.06
CA PHE A 74 -16.78 108.90 47.30
C PHE A 74 -18.03 108.94 48.19
N ASP A 75 -19.08 109.62 47.74
CA ASP A 75 -20.35 109.73 48.47
C ASP A 75 -21.24 108.52 48.15
N PHE A 76 -20.99 107.41 48.85
CA PHE A 76 -21.63 106.10 48.62
C PHE A 76 -23.12 106.06 49.00
N GLU A 77 -23.65 107.08 49.70
CA GLU A 77 -25.03 107.05 50.21
C GLU A 77 -26.11 107.41 49.18
N LYS A 78 -25.75 107.96 48.01
CA LYS A 78 -26.74 108.44 47.02
C LYS A 78 -26.84 107.67 45.71
N ASN A 79 -25.90 106.76 45.38
CA ASN A 79 -25.85 106.09 44.07
C ASN A 79 -25.70 104.57 44.16
N TYR A 80 -26.51 103.84 43.38
CA TYR A 80 -26.44 102.36 43.20
C TYR A 80 -25.21 101.86 42.42
N THR A 81 -24.21 102.72 42.20
CA THR A 81 -23.01 102.46 41.41
C THR A 81 -22.22 101.25 41.92
N HIS A 82 -22.20 101.01 43.23
CA HIS A 82 -21.46 99.90 43.83
C HIS A 82 -22.12 98.55 43.62
N THR A 83 -23.45 98.51 43.68
CA THR A 83 -24.23 97.31 43.37
C THR A 83 -24.08 96.94 41.90
N ILE A 84 -24.19 97.93 41.00
CA ILE A 84 -24.01 97.71 39.56
C ILE A 84 -22.60 97.18 39.26
N LEU A 85 -21.56 97.78 39.85
CA LEU A 85 -20.18 97.34 39.66
C LEU A 85 -19.94 95.92 40.21
N ALA A 86 -20.49 95.60 41.38
CA ALA A 86 -20.40 94.25 41.95
C ALA A 86 -21.13 93.20 41.07
N THR A 87 -22.30 93.55 40.53
CA THR A 87 -23.04 92.68 39.60
C THR A 87 -22.25 92.45 38.30
N VAL A 88 -21.66 93.50 37.72
CA VAL A 88 -20.82 93.38 36.52
C VAL A 88 -19.58 92.52 36.78
N LEU A 89 -18.88 92.72 37.91
CA LEU A 89 -17.73 91.89 38.28
C LEU A 89 -18.11 90.42 38.50
N THR A 90 -19.25 90.15 39.13
CA THR A 90 -19.77 88.79 39.30
C THR A 90 -20.10 88.14 37.96
N PHE A 91 -20.70 88.89 37.04
CA PHE A 91 -21.01 88.39 35.69
C PHE A 91 -19.74 88.09 34.89
N ILE A 92 -18.71 88.95 34.97
CA ILE A 92 -17.40 88.71 34.37
C ILE A 92 -16.76 87.44 34.96
N ALA A 93 -16.82 87.26 36.29
CA ALA A 93 -16.31 86.05 36.94
C ALA A 93 -17.03 84.78 36.45
N LEU A 94 -18.36 84.82 36.28
CA LEU A 94 -19.13 83.70 35.73
C LEU A 94 -18.76 83.39 34.27
N ILE A 95 -18.58 84.41 33.42
CA ILE A 95 -18.12 84.23 32.03
C ILE A 95 -16.74 83.58 32.02
N VAL A 96 -15.83 84.03 32.87
CA VAL A 96 -14.46 83.52 32.95
C VAL A 96 -14.44 82.06 33.44
N VAL A 97 -15.30 81.68 34.39
CA VAL A 97 -15.48 80.28 34.80
C VAL A 97 -16.08 79.44 33.67
N TYR A 98 -17.08 79.95 32.97
CA TYR A 98 -17.70 79.26 31.83
C TYR A 98 -16.70 79.01 30.68
N LEU A 99 -15.89 80.02 30.33
CA LEU A 99 -14.83 79.87 29.32
C LEU A 99 -13.76 78.87 29.75
N ARG A 100 -13.44 78.81 31.05
CA ARG A 100 -12.54 77.79 31.60
C ARG A 100 -13.14 76.39 31.45
N GLU A 101 -14.41 76.22 31.82
CA GLU A 101 -15.10 74.93 31.72
C GLU A 101 -15.14 74.45 30.28
N GLN A 102 -15.45 75.33 29.32
CA GLN A 102 -15.37 75.00 27.90
C GLN A 102 -13.95 74.61 27.47
N ALA A 103 -12.93 75.35 27.90
CA ALA A 103 -11.53 75.03 27.56
C ALA A 103 -11.08 73.68 28.16
N VAL A 104 -11.47 73.37 29.40
CA VAL A 104 -11.18 72.07 30.02
C VAL A 104 -11.92 70.95 29.29
N ASN A 105 -13.20 71.13 28.97
CA ASN A 105 -14.00 70.15 28.24
C ASN A 105 -13.44 69.88 26.84
N SER A 106 -12.92 70.90 26.15
CA SER A 106 -12.26 70.68 24.85
C SER A 106 -10.97 69.84 24.98
N VAL A 107 -10.19 70.04 26.05
CA VAL A 107 -8.95 69.30 26.27
C VAL A 107 -9.24 67.86 26.69
N THR A 108 -10.30 67.61 27.47
CA THR A 108 -10.72 66.25 27.81
C THR A 108 -11.26 65.53 26.58
N ALA A 109 -12.09 66.18 25.76
CA ALA A 109 -12.59 65.60 24.52
C ALA A 109 -11.46 65.24 23.54
N ASP A 110 -10.46 66.11 23.37
CA ASP A 110 -9.29 65.82 22.53
C ASP A 110 -8.48 64.64 23.05
N LYS A 111 -8.30 64.53 24.38
CA LYS A 111 -7.59 63.40 25.00
C LYS A 111 -8.37 62.09 24.88
N GLU A 112 -9.68 62.11 25.04
CA GLU A 112 -10.54 60.94 24.86
C GLU A 112 -10.51 60.46 23.42
N ALA A 113 -10.56 61.38 22.45
CA ALA A 113 -10.42 61.06 21.03
C ALA A 113 -9.06 60.44 20.71
N GLU A 114 -7.98 60.95 21.31
CA GLU A 114 -6.64 60.39 21.11
C GLU A 114 -6.48 59.01 21.75
N LEU A 115 -6.99 58.82 22.97
CA LEU A 115 -6.99 57.51 23.63
C LEU A 115 -7.83 56.48 22.87
N ALA A 116 -8.96 56.88 22.30
CA ALA A 116 -9.79 56.01 21.45
C ALA A 116 -9.00 55.58 20.20
N ARG A 117 -8.34 56.52 19.51
CA ARG A 117 -7.48 56.20 18.35
C ARG A 117 -6.33 55.27 18.72
N GLN A 118 -5.68 55.51 19.86
CA GLN A 118 -4.59 54.66 20.33
C GLN A 118 -5.08 53.24 20.68
N SER A 119 -6.25 53.14 21.31
CA SER A 119 -6.87 51.84 21.62
C SER A 119 -7.23 51.06 20.36
N ASP A 120 -7.82 51.72 19.37
CA ASP A 120 -8.21 51.11 18.11
C ASP A 120 -7.00 50.67 17.28
N ALA A 121 -5.95 51.50 17.23
CA ALA A 121 -4.68 51.14 16.60
C ALA A 121 -4.04 49.90 17.26
N MET A 122 -4.00 49.86 18.60
CA MET A 122 -3.46 48.72 19.33
C MET A 122 -4.28 47.44 19.12
N ARG A 123 -5.62 47.53 19.07
CA ARG A 123 -6.50 46.39 18.76
C ARG A 123 -6.26 45.87 17.35
N ALA A 124 -6.11 46.76 16.37
CA ALA A 124 -5.84 46.37 14.99
C ALA A 124 -4.50 45.63 14.86
N ASP A 125 -3.46 46.10 15.55
CA ASP A 125 -2.15 45.42 15.53
C ASP A 125 -2.18 44.07 16.25
N LEU A 126 -2.90 43.95 17.38
CA LEU A 126 -3.08 42.68 18.08
C LEU A 126 -3.85 41.66 17.21
N GLN A 127 -4.87 42.11 16.47
CA GLN A 127 -5.59 41.26 15.53
C GLN A 127 -4.68 40.75 14.41
N ARG A 128 -3.87 41.65 13.80
CA ARG A 128 -2.88 41.26 12.79
C ARG A 128 -1.87 40.25 13.30
N GLN A 129 -1.37 40.44 14.53
CA GLN A 129 -0.45 39.48 15.15
C GLN A 129 -1.10 38.12 15.40
N SER A 130 -2.36 38.12 15.89
CA SER A 130 -3.09 36.88 16.11
C SER A 130 -3.35 36.12 14.81
N GLU A 131 -3.71 36.82 13.73
CA GLU A 131 -3.93 36.21 12.42
C GLU A 131 -2.64 35.67 11.82
N ALA A 132 -1.55 36.44 11.87
CA ALA A 132 -0.24 35.98 11.41
C ALA A 132 0.21 34.71 12.16
N MET A 133 0.07 34.71 13.50
CA MET A 133 0.43 33.55 14.33
C MET A 133 -0.43 32.32 14.01
N LYS A 134 -1.73 32.50 13.73
CA LYS A 134 -2.61 31.39 13.33
C LYS A 134 -2.19 30.80 11.98
N VAL A 135 -1.85 31.63 11.00
CA VAL A 135 -1.38 31.18 9.68
C VAL A 135 -0.07 30.40 9.81
N ASP A 136 0.87 30.88 10.61
CA ASP A 136 2.16 30.19 10.81
C ASP A 136 1.98 28.86 11.56
N LEU A 137 1.11 28.82 12.57
CA LEU A 137 0.79 27.58 13.29
C LEU A 137 0.12 26.55 12.35
N GLN A 138 -0.79 27.00 11.49
CA GLN A 138 -1.44 26.14 10.51
C GLN A 138 -0.41 25.56 9.53
N ARG A 139 0.47 26.40 8.97
CA ARG A 139 1.57 25.94 8.08
C ARG A 139 2.49 24.93 8.77
N GLN A 140 2.81 25.14 10.04
CA GLN A 140 3.63 24.21 10.81
C GLN A 140 2.93 22.86 10.99
N SER A 141 1.63 22.86 11.28
CA SER A 141 0.85 21.62 11.42
C SER A 141 0.75 20.84 10.10
N GLU A 142 0.51 21.52 8.97
CA GLU A 142 0.45 20.91 7.65
C GLU A 142 1.81 20.33 7.24
N ALA A 143 2.91 21.04 7.51
CA ALA A 143 4.25 20.54 7.25
C ALA A 143 4.59 19.31 8.11
N MET A 144 4.22 19.32 9.40
CA MET A 144 4.45 18.20 10.30
C MET A 144 3.63 16.96 9.90
N GLN A 145 2.38 17.16 9.48
CA GLN A 145 1.52 16.07 9.02
C GLN A 145 2.07 15.45 7.72
N ALA A 146 2.51 16.27 6.77
CA ALA A 146 3.13 15.78 5.54
C ALA A 146 4.44 15.01 5.80
N ASP A 147 5.25 15.42 6.78
CA ASP A 147 6.47 14.69 7.14
C ASP A 147 6.14 13.34 7.81
N LEU A 148 5.14 13.31 8.69
CA LEU A 148 4.70 12.08 9.36
C LEU A 148 4.12 11.07 8.36
N GLU A 149 3.36 11.54 7.36
CA GLU A 149 2.89 10.69 6.26
C GLU A 149 4.04 10.12 5.42
N ARG A 150 5.08 10.92 5.14
CA ARG A 150 6.29 10.44 4.45
C ARG A 150 7.02 9.36 5.26
N GLN A 151 7.23 9.60 6.56
CA GLN A 151 7.87 8.63 7.44
C GLN A 151 7.04 7.35 7.56
N SER A 152 5.72 7.47 7.69
CA SER A 152 4.81 6.32 7.70
C SER A 152 4.95 5.49 6.44
N LYS A 153 4.96 6.12 5.26
CA LYS A 153 5.13 5.43 3.98
C LYS A 153 6.49 4.77 3.84
N GLU A 154 7.56 5.41 4.32
CA GLU A 154 8.91 4.83 4.33
C GLU A 154 9.00 3.62 5.29
N MET A 155 8.40 3.74 6.49
CA MET A 155 8.34 2.64 7.45
C MET A 155 7.50 1.48 6.95
N GLU A 156 6.35 1.75 6.31
CA GLU A 156 5.52 0.73 5.69
C GLU A 156 6.31 -0.03 4.61
N GLY A 157 7.06 0.69 3.76
CA GLY A 157 8.00 0.08 2.83
C GLY A 157 9.01 -0.84 3.53
N ARG A 158 9.68 -0.37 4.59
CA ARG A 158 10.67 -1.18 5.34
C ARG A 158 10.06 -2.40 6.05
N LEU A 159 8.90 -2.24 6.66
CA LEU A 159 8.20 -3.30 7.38
C LEU A 159 7.72 -4.41 6.43
N THR A 160 7.38 -4.06 5.17
CA THR A 160 6.95 -5.06 4.19
C THR A 160 8.08 -6.00 3.73
N HIS A 161 9.35 -5.66 3.98
CA HIS A 161 10.51 -6.42 3.47
C HIS A 161 11.19 -7.29 4.52
N MET A 162 10.68 -7.36 5.75
CA MET A 162 11.25 -8.24 6.77
C MET A 162 10.47 -9.56 6.87
N PRO A 163 11.16 -10.70 6.98
CA PRO A 163 10.53 -11.96 7.34
C PRO A 163 9.76 -11.80 8.66
N PRO A 164 8.55 -12.37 8.79
CA PRO A 164 7.91 -12.50 10.09
C PRO A 164 8.83 -13.25 11.08
N HIS A 165 8.88 -12.85 12.35
CA HIS A 165 9.76 -13.52 13.33
C HIS A 165 9.46 -15.03 13.44
N GLN A 166 8.18 -15.40 13.37
CA GLN A 166 7.75 -16.80 13.37
C GLN A 166 8.28 -17.57 12.14
N PHE A 167 8.42 -16.91 10.99
CA PHE A 167 8.98 -17.52 9.79
C PHE A 167 10.43 -17.93 9.99
N ILE A 168 11.26 -17.10 10.64
CA ILE A 168 12.68 -17.42 10.85
C ILE A 168 12.86 -18.66 11.72
N GLN A 169 12.06 -18.78 12.78
CA GLN A 169 12.08 -19.97 13.64
C GLN A 169 11.69 -21.22 12.85
N GLU A 170 10.55 -21.18 12.15
CA GLU A 170 10.06 -22.29 11.35
C GLU A 170 11.03 -22.65 10.21
N TYR A 171 11.72 -21.66 9.64
CA TYR A 171 12.72 -21.86 8.59
C TYR A 171 13.92 -22.66 9.10
N VAL A 172 14.43 -22.31 10.28
CA VAL A 172 15.54 -23.04 10.91
C VAL A 172 15.12 -24.47 11.25
N ASP A 173 13.92 -24.65 11.79
CA ASP A 173 13.38 -25.97 12.15
C ASP A 173 13.16 -26.83 10.90
N THR A 174 12.61 -26.25 9.83
CA THR A 174 12.45 -26.91 8.52
C THR A 174 13.79 -27.32 7.92
N GLN A 175 14.80 -26.45 7.96
CA GLN A 175 16.16 -26.78 7.51
C GLN A 175 16.77 -27.95 8.30
N ALA A 176 16.57 -27.97 9.62
CA ALA A 176 17.03 -29.06 10.47
C ALA A 176 16.34 -30.39 10.09
N ILE A 177 15.02 -30.39 9.91
CA ILE A 177 14.25 -31.56 9.50
C ILE A 177 14.72 -32.06 8.12
N ILE A 178 14.88 -31.17 7.15
CA ILE A 178 15.41 -31.50 5.81
C ILE A 178 16.80 -32.17 5.92
N GLY A 179 17.67 -31.63 6.77
CA GLY A 179 18.99 -32.18 7.03
C GLY A 179 18.93 -33.62 7.58
N LEU A 180 18.00 -33.88 8.51
CA LEU A 180 17.77 -35.20 9.09
C LEU A 180 17.21 -36.19 8.06
N LEU A 181 16.20 -35.79 7.26
CA LEU A 181 15.63 -36.61 6.20
C LEU A 181 16.71 -37.03 5.20
N ARG A 182 17.57 -36.09 4.79
CA ARG A 182 18.70 -36.39 3.90
C ARG A 182 19.71 -37.35 4.54
N GLN A 183 20.03 -37.16 5.82
CA GLN A 183 20.95 -38.05 6.53
C GLN A 183 20.39 -39.47 6.67
N ALA A 184 19.07 -39.59 6.90
CA ALA A 184 18.39 -40.88 6.95
C ALA A 184 18.53 -41.63 5.63
N VAL A 185 18.28 -40.97 4.49
CA VAL A 185 18.46 -41.57 3.15
C VAL A 185 19.91 -41.98 2.90
N LYS A 186 20.88 -41.15 3.29
CA LYS A 186 22.29 -41.45 3.09
C LYS A 186 22.75 -42.69 3.88
N ASN A 187 22.16 -42.93 5.05
CA ASN A 187 22.54 -44.02 5.95
C ASN A 187 21.74 -45.31 5.70
N ASP A 188 20.70 -45.26 4.87
CA ASP A 188 19.90 -46.42 4.52
C ASP A 188 20.55 -47.16 3.34
N ASP A 189 21.04 -48.38 3.57
CA ASP A 189 21.64 -49.22 2.52
C ASP A 189 20.62 -49.63 1.44
N LYS A 190 19.32 -49.50 1.71
CA LYS A 190 18.21 -49.87 0.81
C LYS A 190 17.25 -48.70 0.60
N VAL A 191 17.78 -47.61 0.04
CA VAL A 191 16.96 -46.49 -0.44
C VAL A 191 16.04 -46.97 -1.55
N THR A 192 14.73 -47.01 -1.27
CA THR A 192 13.70 -47.25 -2.28
C THR A 192 13.19 -45.92 -2.84
N ARG A 193 12.69 -45.92 -4.08
CA ARG A 193 12.07 -44.74 -4.70
C ARG A 193 10.98 -44.15 -3.81
N ASP A 194 10.10 -45.00 -3.26
CA ASP A 194 8.98 -44.58 -2.40
C ASP A 194 9.44 -43.80 -1.17
N LYS A 195 10.54 -44.22 -0.53
CA LYS A 195 11.11 -43.49 0.62
C LYS A 195 11.64 -42.12 0.22
N VAL A 196 12.28 -42.01 -0.94
CA VAL A 196 12.78 -40.72 -1.45
C VAL A 196 11.63 -39.80 -1.79
N VAL A 197 10.55 -40.33 -2.40
CA VAL A 197 9.32 -39.58 -2.67
C VAL A 197 8.67 -39.12 -1.36
N GLU A 198 8.50 -40.01 -0.38
CA GLU A 198 7.94 -39.70 0.94
C GLU A 198 8.72 -38.56 1.62
N HIS A 199 10.05 -38.66 1.66
CA HIS A 199 10.88 -37.62 2.25
C HIS A 199 10.82 -36.31 1.46
N THR A 200 10.84 -36.37 0.13
CA THR A 200 10.68 -35.18 -0.72
C THR A 200 9.35 -34.51 -0.45
N ARG A 201 8.27 -35.29 -0.25
CA ARG A 201 6.96 -34.79 0.14
C ARG A 201 7.00 -34.08 1.49
N SER A 202 7.61 -34.67 2.52
CA SER A 202 7.79 -33.97 3.81
C SER A 202 8.57 -32.66 3.68
N MET A 203 9.55 -32.58 2.78
CA MET A 203 10.25 -31.31 2.51
C MET A 203 9.32 -30.27 1.86
N LEU A 204 8.49 -30.69 0.90
CA LEU A 204 7.51 -29.83 0.24
C LEU A 204 6.44 -29.32 1.22
N GLU A 205 6.03 -30.12 2.21
CA GLU A 205 5.15 -29.69 3.30
C GLU A 205 5.77 -28.56 4.13
N GLY A 206 7.06 -28.66 4.46
CA GLY A 206 7.81 -27.59 5.12
C GLY A 206 7.83 -26.30 4.30
N ILE A 207 8.14 -26.40 2.99
CA ILE A 207 8.12 -25.24 2.07
C ILE A 207 6.73 -24.59 2.03
N LEU A 208 5.68 -25.41 2.00
CA LEU A 208 4.30 -24.93 1.99
C LEU A 208 3.94 -24.19 3.28
N ALA A 209 4.36 -24.71 4.43
CA ALA A 209 4.19 -24.05 5.73
C ALA A 209 4.93 -22.70 5.78
N LEU A 210 6.19 -22.68 5.32
CA LEU A 210 6.99 -21.47 5.22
C LEU A 210 6.37 -20.42 4.30
N THR A 211 5.83 -20.84 3.16
CA THR A 211 5.13 -19.95 2.22
C THR A 211 3.92 -19.31 2.88
N ARG A 212 3.09 -20.09 3.59
CA ARG A 212 1.90 -19.59 4.30
C ARG A 212 2.27 -18.56 5.35
N LEU A 213 3.31 -18.82 6.13
CA LEU A 213 3.83 -17.90 7.14
C LEU A 213 4.35 -16.61 6.50
N TRP A 214 5.12 -16.72 5.43
CA TRP A 214 5.65 -15.56 4.70
C TRP A 214 4.55 -14.67 4.12
N ASP A 215 3.52 -15.29 3.55
CA ASP A 215 2.36 -14.60 2.98
C ASP A 215 1.44 -13.99 4.05
N GLY A 216 1.72 -14.20 5.35
CA GLY A 216 0.94 -13.67 6.46
C GLY A 216 -0.45 -14.30 6.59
N VAL A 217 -0.69 -15.45 5.95
CA VAL A 217 -1.98 -16.12 6.00
C VAL A 217 -2.06 -16.97 7.26
N SER A 218 -2.91 -16.55 8.19
CA SER A 218 -3.22 -17.33 9.38
C SER A 218 -3.65 -18.75 9.02
N GLY A 219 -3.22 -19.74 9.82
CA GLY A 219 -3.64 -21.14 9.67
C GLY A 219 -5.17 -21.35 9.73
N THR A 220 -5.90 -20.36 10.26
CA THR A 220 -7.36 -20.37 10.36
C THR A 220 -8.06 -20.00 9.05
N ASN A 221 -7.40 -19.36 8.08
CA ASN A 221 -8.06 -19.00 6.82
C ASN A 221 -8.28 -20.25 5.97
N LYS A 222 -9.54 -20.67 5.86
CA LYS A 222 -9.94 -21.89 5.15
C LYS A 222 -10.08 -21.72 3.64
N PHE A 223 -10.17 -20.49 3.15
CA PHE A 223 -10.44 -20.20 1.74
C PHE A 223 -9.18 -20.13 0.87
N VAL A 224 -8.01 -20.03 1.51
CA VAL A 224 -6.73 -19.94 0.82
C VAL A 224 -6.04 -21.30 0.78
N ALA A 225 -5.94 -21.85 -0.42
CA ALA A 225 -5.23 -23.07 -0.73
C ALA A 225 -3.89 -22.73 -1.39
N TYR A 226 -2.83 -23.30 -0.83
CA TYR A 226 -1.50 -23.32 -1.42
C TYR A 226 -1.21 -24.70 -1.96
N GLN A 227 -0.45 -24.75 -3.05
CA GLN A 227 0.05 -25.97 -3.65
C GLN A 227 1.51 -25.80 -4.02
N THR A 228 2.31 -26.80 -3.68
CA THR A 228 3.71 -26.90 -4.07
C THR A 228 3.89 -28.13 -4.94
N ASN A 229 4.62 -28.01 -6.04
CA ASN A 229 4.99 -29.12 -6.89
C ASN A 229 6.42 -28.99 -7.41
N ILE A 230 6.98 -30.11 -7.85
CA ILE A 230 8.26 -30.14 -8.56
C ILE A 230 8.01 -30.63 -9.97
N MET A 231 8.43 -29.83 -10.96
CA MET A 231 8.51 -30.27 -12.34
C MET A 231 9.91 -30.79 -12.63
N LEU A 232 10.03 -32.04 -13.06
CA LEU A 232 11.32 -32.63 -13.42
C LEU A 232 11.79 -32.12 -14.77
N VAL A 233 13.09 -31.87 -14.89
CA VAL A 233 13.72 -31.37 -16.12
C VAL A 233 14.35 -32.53 -16.88
N PHE A 234 13.97 -32.66 -18.14
CA PHE A 234 14.54 -33.60 -19.10
C PHE A 234 15.13 -32.82 -20.26
N SER A 235 16.45 -32.93 -20.44
CA SER A 235 17.15 -32.39 -21.61
C SER A 235 16.94 -33.27 -22.83
N ASN A 236 17.06 -32.72 -24.05
CA ASN A 236 16.90 -33.49 -25.30
C ASN A 236 17.76 -34.77 -25.35
N ASP A 237 18.97 -34.71 -24.80
CA ASP A 237 19.89 -35.86 -24.75
C ASP A 237 19.32 -36.98 -23.85
N GLU A 238 18.72 -36.62 -22.71
CA GLU A 238 18.10 -37.58 -21.78
C GLU A 238 16.83 -38.21 -22.38
N ILE A 239 16.00 -37.39 -23.03
CA ILE A 239 14.75 -37.85 -23.66
C ILE A 239 15.03 -38.91 -24.74
N SER A 240 16.12 -38.73 -25.49
CA SER A 240 16.54 -39.67 -26.54
C SER A 240 17.07 -41.00 -25.99
N LEU A 241 17.64 -41.00 -24.78
CA LEU A 241 18.24 -42.19 -24.15
C LEU A 241 17.21 -43.07 -23.44
N ASP A 242 16.17 -42.46 -22.85
CA ASP A 242 15.22 -43.17 -21.99
C ASP A 242 14.17 -44.03 -22.74
N ASN A 243 14.25 -44.13 -24.07
CA ASN A 243 13.35 -44.97 -24.90
C ASN A 243 11.89 -44.76 -24.50
N LEU A 244 11.50 -43.50 -24.60
CA LEU A 244 10.25 -43.03 -24.07
C LEU A 244 9.09 -43.49 -24.93
N VAL A 245 8.36 -44.49 -24.42
CA VAL A 245 7.23 -45.09 -25.14
C VAL A 245 6.01 -44.23 -24.89
N LEU A 246 5.69 -43.40 -25.87
CA LEU A 246 4.43 -42.67 -25.92
C LEU A 246 3.30 -43.60 -26.36
N PRO A 247 2.04 -43.32 -25.98
CA PRO A 247 0.93 -44.11 -26.45
C PRO A 247 0.70 -43.82 -27.94
N ASP A 248 0.56 -44.87 -28.75
CA ASP A 248 0.28 -44.77 -30.20
C ASP A 248 -1.02 -44.01 -30.53
N LYS A 249 -1.88 -43.78 -29.53
CA LYS A 249 -3.13 -43.04 -29.67
C LYS A 249 -3.21 -41.91 -28.63
N PRO A 250 -3.58 -40.68 -29.03
CA PRO A 250 -3.96 -39.66 -28.08
C PRO A 250 -5.12 -40.17 -27.20
N PRO A 251 -5.23 -39.73 -25.94
CA PRO A 251 -6.28 -40.19 -25.04
C PRO A 251 -7.62 -40.00 -25.74
N GLU A 252 -8.36 -41.09 -25.91
CA GLU A 252 -9.75 -41.03 -26.37
C GLU A 252 -10.47 -40.07 -25.43
N LYS A 253 -10.99 -38.98 -26.01
CA LYS A 253 -11.65 -37.88 -25.29
C LYS A 253 -12.57 -38.43 -24.21
N SER A 254 -12.16 -38.36 -22.94
CA SER A 254 -13.08 -38.33 -21.80
C SER A 254 -13.70 -36.93 -21.73
N LEU A 255 -14.43 -36.57 -22.78
CA LEU A 255 -15.24 -35.36 -22.89
C LEU A 255 -16.52 -35.72 -23.64
N SER A 256 -17.23 -36.69 -23.10
CA SER A 256 -18.69 -36.77 -23.25
C SER A 256 -19.34 -35.79 -22.28
N THR A 257 -19.10 -34.49 -22.50
CA THR A 257 -20.10 -33.47 -22.17
C THR A 257 -20.58 -32.99 -23.53
N GLN A 258 -21.76 -33.45 -23.91
CA GLN A 258 -22.45 -33.05 -25.13
C GLN A 258 -22.51 -31.52 -25.17
N LEU A 259 -21.74 -30.94 -26.10
CA LEU A 259 -21.85 -29.55 -26.48
C LEU A 259 -22.87 -29.47 -27.61
N GLU A 260 -24.15 -29.69 -27.29
CA GLU A 260 -25.22 -29.13 -28.09
C GLU A 260 -25.38 -27.67 -27.65
N LEU A 261 -24.72 -26.77 -28.38
CA LEU A 261 -25.13 -25.37 -28.39
C LEU A 261 -26.00 -25.17 -29.63
N PRO A 262 -27.31 -24.94 -29.49
CA PRO A 262 -28.08 -24.34 -30.56
C PRO A 262 -27.66 -22.87 -30.63
N PHE A 263 -27.04 -22.51 -31.75
CA PHE A 263 -26.85 -21.11 -32.10
C PHE A 263 -28.17 -20.60 -32.71
N THR A 264 -29.11 -20.21 -31.85
CA THR A 264 -30.24 -19.35 -32.25
C THR A 264 -29.86 -17.91 -31.93
N LEU A 265 -29.59 -17.16 -33.00
CA LEU A 265 -29.73 -15.71 -33.00
C LEU A 265 -31.23 -15.41 -32.92
N ASP A 266 -31.70 -14.87 -31.80
CA ASP A 266 -32.98 -14.17 -31.77
C ASP A 266 -32.78 -12.77 -31.19
N GLU A 267 -33.12 -11.82 -32.05
CA GLU A 267 -33.37 -10.42 -31.79
C GLU A 267 -34.66 -10.27 -30.97
N ALA A 268 -34.71 -9.20 -30.18
CA ALA A 268 -35.89 -8.45 -29.75
C ALA A 268 -37.12 -9.22 -29.18
N ASP A 269 -37.52 -8.86 -27.96
CA ASP A 269 -38.72 -8.02 -27.72
C ASP A 269 -39.40 -8.35 -26.37
N GLU A 270 -40.18 -7.37 -25.95
CA GLU A 270 -40.80 -7.06 -24.67
C GLU A 270 -41.72 -8.11 -23.98
N THR A 271 -42.03 -7.76 -22.71
CA THR A 271 -43.27 -7.98 -21.92
C THR A 271 -43.41 -9.15 -20.93
N ASP A 272 -43.52 -8.72 -19.66
CA ASP A 272 -44.55 -8.99 -18.64
C ASP A 272 -44.83 -10.39 -18.03
N GLU A 273 -44.96 -10.30 -16.68
CA GLU A 273 -45.92 -10.99 -15.78
C GLU A 273 -45.94 -12.54 -15.74
N GLN A 274 -46.27 -13.27 -14.67
CA GLN A 274 -46.51 -13.09 -13.24
C GLN A 274 -47.00 -14.48 -12.75
N THR A 275 -46.42 -15.04 -11.67
CA THR A 275 -47.01 -16.10 -10.78
C THR A 275 -47.38 -17.46 -11.44
N VAL A 276 -47.52 -18.63 -10.79
CA VAL A 276 -48.09 -19.10 -9.50
C VAL A 276 -47.51 -20.50 -9.19
N ASP A 277 -47.56 -20.85 -7.89
CA ASP A 277 -47.48 -22.16 -7.23
C ASP A 277 -48.02 -23.42 -7.97
N ASP A 278 -47.42 -24.58 -7.67
CA ASP A 278 -48.00 -25.71 -6.89
C ASP A 278 -47.16 -26.99 -7.12
N MET A 279 -46.58 -27.57 -6.06
CA MET A 279 -47.07 -28.79 -5.38
C MET A 279 -47.41 -29.96 -6.31
N LEU A 280 -46.68 -31.08 -6.16
CA LEU A 280 -47.29 -32.34 -5.73
C LEU A 280 -46.23 -33.42 -5.40
N ASP A 281 -46.53 -34.10 -4.30
CA ASP A 281 -45.90 -35.30 -3.75
C ASP A 281 -45.86 -36.47 -4.73
N THR A 282 -44.90 -37.38 -4.52
CA THR A 282 -45.18 -38.82 -4.67
C THR A 282 -44.23 -39.67 -3.83
N ASP A 283 -44.80 -40.28 -2.80
CA ASP A 283 -44.30 -41.45 -2.09
C ASP A 283 -44.21 -42.69 -2.99
N ASN A 284 -43.23 -43.56 -2.73
CA ASN A 284 -43.36 -45.04 -2.67
C ASN A 284 -41.98 -45.64 -2.32
N LEU A 285 -41.79 -46.19 -1.12
CA LEU A 285 -42.10 -47.56 -0.67
C LEU A 285 -41.11 -48.65 -1.17
N LEU A 286 -40.21 -49.00 -0.24
CA LEU A 286 -39.70 -50.33 0.18
C LEU A 286 -39.53 -51.46 -0.86
N ASP A 287 -38.36 -52.11 -0.86
CA ASP A 287 -38.29 -53.56 -0.68
C ASP A 287 -36.91 -54.05 -0.16
N GLU A 288 -36.94 -55.09 0.67
CA GLU A 288 -35.86 -55.71 1.44
C GLU A 288 -35.29 -56.98 0.78
N GLY A 289 -34.07 -57.36 1.21
CA GLY A 289 -33.57 -58.75 1.25
C GLY A 289 -32.80 -59.24 0.02
N THR A 290 -31.85 -60.18 0.09
CA THR A 290 -31.13 -60.90 1.16
C THR A 290 -30.03 -61.75 0.49
N GLU A 291 -28.96 -62.08 1.24
CA GLU A 291 -28.10 -63.31 1.17
C GLU A 291 -27.28 -63.62 -0.11
N GLU A 292 -25.94 -63.60 -0.02
CA GLU A 292 -25.00 -64.72 0.27
C GLU A 292 -24.84 -65.74 -0.88
N ASP A 293 -23.65 -65.82 -1.48
CA ASP A 293 -22.86 -67.07 -1.50
C ASP A 293 -21.45 -66.92 -2.13
N GLN A 294 -20.53 -67.70 -1.57
CA GLN A 294 -19.13 -67.87 -1.96
C GLN A 294 -18.99 -68.83 -3.15
N GLU A 295 -18.01 -68.62 -4.06
CA GLU A 295 -17.15 -69.74 -4.49
C GLU A 295 -15.85 -69.30 -5.16
N SER A 296 -14.82 -70.07 -4.84
CA SER A 296 -13.40 -69.94 -5.19
C SER A 296 -13.07 -70.38 -6.61
N ALA A 297 -12.07 -69.75 -7.24
CA ALA A 297 -11.24 -70.39 -8.26
C ALA A 297 -9.79 -69.91 -8.16
N GLN A 298 -8.91 -70.79 -7.67
CA GLN A 298 -7.47 -70.71 -7.87
C GLN A 298 -7.15 -71.11 -9.31
N THR A 299 -6.36 -70.30 -10.02
CA THR A 299 -5.50 -70.77 -11.11
C THR A 299 -4.12 -70.18 -10.94
N SER A 300 -3.17 -71.06 -10.60
CA SER A 300 -1.74 -70.83 -10.68
C SER A 300 -1.27 -70.85 -12.13
N THR A 301 -0.39 -69.94 -12.51
CA THR A 301 0.86 -70.14 -13.30
C THR A 301 1.11 -68.94 -14.22
N GLY A 302 2.24 -68.28 -14.01
CA GLY A 302 2.73 -67.24 -14.91
C GLY A 302 3.57 -66.20 -14.20
N ASN A 303 4.76 -66.60 -13.74
CA ASN A 303 5.87 -65.68 -13.51
C ASN A 303 6.09 -64.88 -14.80
N ARG A 304 5.56 -63.68 -14.85
CA ARG A 304 6.05 -62.64 -15.72
C ARG A 304 6.26 -61.47 -14.79
N ALA A 305 7.54 -61.20 -14.52
CA ALA A 305 7.95 -59.99 -13.85
C ALA A 305 7.18 -58.84 -14.51
N ASP A 306 6.37 -58.16 -13.72
CA ASP A 306 5.88 -56.83 -14.04
C ASP A 306 7.13 -55.95 -14.17
N GLU A 307 7.64 -55.95 -15.39
CA GLU A 307 8.60 -55.01 -15.91
C GLU A 307 7.94 -53.65 -15.74
N VAL A 308 8.36 -52.96 -14.66
CA VAL A 308 7.98 -51.61 -14.26
C VAL A 308 7.74 -50.78 -15.52
N THR A 309 6.46 -50.62 -15.88
CA THR A 309 6.06 -49.98 -17.12
C THR A 309 6.47 -48.53 -17.05
N ARG A 310 7.42 -48.15 -17.90
CA ARG A 310 7.82 -46.76 -18.13
C ARG A 310 6.56 -45.93 -18.33
N GLU A 311 6.41 -44.90 -17.50
CA GLU A 311 5.28 -43.97 -17.52
C GLU A 311 5.02 -43.51 -18.96
N VAL A 312 3.83 -43.79 -19.47
CA VAL A 312 3.40 -43.38 -20.80
C VAL A 312 3.09 -41.88 -20.75
N TRP A 313 3.95 -41.05 -21.35
CA TRP A 313 3.80 -39.60 -21.25
C TRP A 313 2.72 -39.08 -22.21
N TYR A 314 1.89 -38.18 -21.72
CA TYR A 314 0.91 -37.47 -22.55
C TYR A 314 1.45 -36.08 -22.87
N MET A 315 1.89 -35.87 -24.12
CA MET A 315 2.07 -34.51 -24.61
C MET A 315 0.71 -33.83 -24.67
N HIS A 316 0.46 -32.91 -23.74
CA HIS A 316 -0.72 -32.09 -23.80
C HIS A 316 -0.63 -31.16 -24.99
N ASP A 317 -1.57 -31.34 -25.93
CA ASP A 317 -1.78 -30.54 -27.15
C ASP A 317 -1.96 -29.03 -26.87
N HIS A 318 -2.03 -28.61 -25.61
CA HIS A 318 -2.20 -27.22 -25.20
C HIS A 318 -0.90 -26.41 -25.18
N PHE A 319 0.24 -27.02 -24.88
CA PHE A 319 1.46 -26.27 -24.57
C PHE A 319 2.51 -26.27 -25.67
N PHE A 320 2.42 -27.19 -26.62
CA PHE A 320 3.34 -27.30 -27.76
C PHE A 320 2.77 -26.57 -28.98
N LEU A 321 3.51 -25.57 -29.47
CA LEU A 321 3.17 -24.85 -30.69
C LEU A 321 3.18 -25.75 -31.93
N HIS A 322 4.17 -26.65 -32.01
CA HIS A 322 4.33 -27.64 -33.08
C HIS A 322 3.95 -29.03 -32.58
N ASN A 323 2.68 -29.34 -32.66
CA ASN A 323 2.11 -30.62 -32.22
C ASN A 323 1.95 -31.65 -33.35
N GLN A 324 2.48 -31.37 -34.54
CA GLN A 324 2.30 -32.22 -35.73
C GLN A 324 3.01 -33.57 -35.59
N ASN A 325 4.21 -33.56 -35.02
CA ASN A 325 5.02 -34.73 -34.72
C ASN A 325 5.85 -34.46 -33.46
N TYR A 326 5.98 -35.46 -32.58
CA TYR A 326 6.81 -35.42 -31.38
C TYR A 326 8.27 -35.08 -31.66
N GLU A 327 8.87 -35.71 -32.67
CA GLU A 327 10.27 -35.45 -33.02
C GLU A 327 10.48 -33.98 -33.40
N VAL A 328 9.51 -33.39 -34.09
CA VAL A 328 9.54 -31.98 -34.47
C VAL A 328 9.33 -31.09 -33.24
N ALA A 329 8.44 -31.48 -32.33
CA ALA A 329 8.21 -30.74 -31.08
C ALA A 329 9.47 -30.67 -30.22
N LEU A 330 10.17 -31.80 -30.05
CA LEU A 330 11.41 -31.89 -29.30
C LEU A 330 12.58 -31.20 -30.00
N ALA A 331 12.70 -31.35 -31.32
CA ALA A 331 13.76 -30.70 -32.09
C ALA A 331 13.70 -29.17 -32.02
N ARG A 332 12.56 -28.60 -31.62
CA ARG A 332 12.31 -27.16 -31.48
C ARG A 332 12.34 -26.67 -30.03
N CYS A 333 12.75 -27.49 -29.07
CA CYS A 333 12.99 -27.05 -27.69
C CYS A 333 14.35 -27.58 -27.20
N SER A 334 14.87 -27.07 -26.09
CA SER A 334 16.10 -27.60 -25.46
C SER A 334 15.80 -28.77 -24.52
N GLY A 335 14.57 -28.86 -24.04
CA GLY A 335 14.09 -29.95 -23.20
C GLY A 335 12.62 -29.75 -22.84
N ILE A 336 12.15 -30.57 -21.90
CA ILE A 336 10.79 -30.52 -21.38
C ILE A 336 10.77 -30.53 -19.85
N LEU A 337 9.71 -29.98 -19.29
CA LEU A 337 9.37 -30.02 -17.88
C LEU A 337 8.16 -30.94 -17.68
N LEU A 338 8.27 -31.89 -16.76
CA LEU A 338 7.22 -32.85 -16.44
C LEU A 338 6.73 -32.67 -15.01
N LEU A 339 5.43 -32.40 -14.85
CA LEU A 339 4.77 -32.45 -13.56
C LEU A 339 4.33 -33.88 -13.24
N GLN A 340 4.94 -34.47 -12.22
CA GLN A 340 4.51 -35.76 -11.66
C GLN A 340 3.62 -35.54 -10.43
N ASP A 341 2.55 -36.33 -10.33
CA ASP A 341 1.57 -36.26 -9.24
C ASP A 341 2.21 -36.56 -7.86
N GLU A 342 3.12 -37.55 -7.83
CA GLU A 342 3.83 -37.98 -6.61
C GLU A 342 4.59 -36.83 -5.92
N LEU A 343 5.06 -35.86 -6.69
CA LEU A 343 5.84 -34.70 -6.24
C LEU A 343 5.00 -33.43 -6.08
N THR A 344 3.70 -33.59 -5.87
CA THR A 344 2.76 -32.49 -5.63
C THR A 344 2.10 -32.61 -4.26
N ILE A 345 2.03 -31.48 -3.55
CA ILE A 345 1.36 -31.33 -2.26
C ILE A 345 0.47 -30.11 -2.24
N THR A 346 -0.74 -30.30 -1.73
CA THR A 346 -1.70 -29.22 -1.51
C THR A 346 -1.99 -29.07 -0.03
N SER A 347 -2.01 -27.84 0.47
CA SER A 347 -2.22 -27.57 1.90
C SER A 347 -3.59 -28.05 2.38
N ARG A 348 -4.60 -28.03 1.50
CA ARG A 348 -5.93 -28.60 1.70
C ARG A 348 -6.57 -28.98 0.36
N PRO A 349 -7.47 -29.98 0.34
CA PRO A 349 -8.33 -30.25 -0.81
C PRO A 349 -9.27 -29.07 -1.08
N ILE A 350 -9.34 -28.64 -2.34
CA ILE A 350 -10.24 -27.57 -2.78
C ILE A 350 -11.65 -28.16 -2.87
N ASN A 351 -12.63 -27.53 -2.21
CA ASN A 351 -14.03 -27.99 -2.19
C ASN A 351 -14.22 -29.43 -1.68
N GLY A 352 -13.34 -29.90 -0.77
CA GLY A 352 -13.42 -31.24 -0.18
C GLY A 352 -13.04 -32.38 -1.14
N LYS A 353 -12.64 -32.09 -2.38
CA LYS A 353 -12.04 -33.06 -3.30
C LYS A 353 -10.53 -32.84 -3.35
N ALA A 354 -9.77 -33.93 -3.31
CA ALA A 354 -8.36 -33.84 -3.67
C ALA A 354 -8.30 -33.26 -5.09
N PRO A 355 -7.49 -32.21 -5.34
CA PRO A 355 -7.35 -31.68 -6.68
C PRO A 355 -6.84 -32.82 -7.57
N GLU A 356 -7.58 -33.11 -8.64
CA GLU A 356 -7.11 -34.03 -9.67
C GLU A 356 -5.94 -33.33 -10.36
N ILE A 357 -4.72 -33.72 -9.99
CA ILE A 357 -3.50 -33.12 -10.52
C ILE A 357 -3.31 -33.67 -11.92
N GLN A 358 -3.72 -32.88 -12.90
CA GLN A 358 -3.44 -33.18 -14.29
C GLN A 358 -1.91 -33.16 -14.47
N GLN A 359 -1.35 -34.28 -14.92
CA GLN A 359 0.04 -34.31 -15.36
C GLN A 359 0.21 -33.28 -16.48
N VAL A 360 1.27 -32.49 -16.44
CA VAL A 360 1.51 -31.43 -17.43
C VAL A 360 2.93 -31.56 -17.95
N CYS A 361 3.07 -31.44 -19.27
CA CYS A 361 4.34 -31.40 -19.96
C CYS A 361 4.49 -30.03 -20.63
N LEU A 362 5.56 -29.30 -20.31
CA LEU A 362 5.86 -27.98 -20.87
C LEU A 362 7.21 -27.99 -21.61
N PRO A 363 7.29 -27.51 -22.86
CA PRO A 363 8.57 -27.31 -23.52
C PRO A 363 9.32 -26.11 -22.93
N PHE A 364 10.65 -26.18 -22.92
CA PHE A 364 11.49 -25.02 -22.66
C PHE A 364 12.70 -24.97 -23.61
N THR A 365 13.17 -23.77 -23.90
CA THR A 365 14.34 -23.50 -24.75
C THR A 365 15.31 -22.62 -23.98
N LEU A 366 16.56 -23.04 -23.83
CA LEU A 366 17.60 -22.25 -23.16
C LEU A 366 17.78 -20.90 -23.86
N LYS A 367 17.97 -19.82 -23.09
CA LYS A 367 18.11 -18.46 -23.64
C LYS A 367 19.21 -18.35 -24.70
N ASP A 368 20.33 -19.04 -24.50
CA ASP A 368 21.48 -19.03 -25.42
C ASP A 368 21.20 -19.73 -26.75
N ASN A 369 20.20 -20.61 -26.79
CA ASN A 369 19.82 -21.38 -27.98
C ASN A 369 18.56 -20.82 -28.65
N PHE A 370 17.90 -19.82 -28.09
CA PHE A 370 16.60 -19.38 -28.57
C PHE A 370 16.70 -18.70 -29.94
N ASP A 371 15.91 -19.21 -30.88
CA ASP A 371 15.73 -18.66 -32.23
C ASP A 371 14.23 -18.51 -32.45
N GLN A 372 13.79 -17.28 -32.71
CA GLN A 372 12.37 -16.91 -32.79
C GLN A 372 11.65 -17.58 -33.96
N ASP A 373 12.38 -17.93 -35.03
CA ASP A 373 11.81 -18.55 -36.24
C ASP A 373 11.76 -20.09 -36.15
N TYR A 374 12.40 -20.68 -35.14
CA TYR A 374 12.58 -22.13 -35.06
C TYR A 374 12.15 -22.73 -33.72
N HIS A 375 12.43 -22.05 -32.61
CA HIS A 375 12.24 -22.59 -31.28
C HIS A 375 10.89 -22.22 -30.66
N HIS A 376 10.42 -23.12 -29.81
CA HIS A 376 9.25 -22.87 -28.98
C HIS A 376 9.53 -21.74 -27.98
N PRO A 377 8.67 -20.70 -27.89
CA PRO A 377 8.83 -19.63 -26.91
C PRO A 377 8.56 -20.14 -25.50
N ASN A 378 9.29 -19.63 -24.52
CA ASN A 378 9.13 -20.05 -23.13
C ASN A 378 7.90 -19.38 -22.49
N LEU A 379 6.98 -20.18 -21.97
CA LEU A 379 5.89 -19.67 -21.15
C LEU A 379 6.43 -19.07 -19.84
N PRO A 380 5.83 -17.97 -19.33
CA PRO A 380 6.18 -17.42 -18.02
C PRO A 380 6.04 -18.48 -16.91
N GLY A 381 6.92 -18.42 -15.91
CA GLY A 381 6.96 -19.38 -14.81
C GLY A 381 7.95 -20.50 -15.08
N ALA A 382 7.58 -21.76 -14.83
CA ALA A 382 8.54 -22.86 -14.84
C ALA A 382 9.40 -22.98 -16.13
N PRO A 383 8.85 -22.86 -17.36
CA PRO A 383 9.67 -22.92 -18.58
C PRO A 383 10.68 -21.77 -18.70
N SER A 384 10.25 -20.54 -18.37
CA SER A 384 11.11 -19.36 -18.34
C SER A 384 12.21 -19.46 -17.27
N VAL A 385 11.90 -20.01 -16.09
CA VAL A 385 12.90 -20.32 -15.05
C VAL A 385 13.87 -21.40 -15.53
N ALA A 386 13.40 -22.45 -16.20
CA ALA A 386 14.27 -23.48 -16.74
C ALA A 386 15.22 -22.95 -17.82
N ALA A 387 14.73 -22.02 -18.64
CA ALA A 387 15.49 -21.38 -19.70
C ALA A 387 16.53 -20.36 -19.20
N SER A 388 16.19 -19.63 -18.14
CA SER A 388 17.00 -18.53 -17.60
C SER A 388 17.91 -18.93 -16.46
N GLY A 389 17.53 -19.96 -15.69
CA GLY A 389 18.16 -20.34 -14.45
C GLY A 389 17.87 -19.42 -13.27
N GLU A 390 16.97 -18.45 -13.41
CA GLU A 390 16.61 -17.45 -12.40
C GLU A 390 15.17 -17.65 -11.91
N PRO A 391 14.86 -17.42 -10.62
CA PRO A 391 13.49 -17.49 -10.11
C PRO A 391 12.54 -16.52 -10.81
N GLU A 392 11.27 -16.90 -10.92
CA GLU A 392 10.23 -16.04 -11.50
C GLU A 392 8.95 -16.04 -10.66
N TYR A 393 8.45 -14.85 -10.37
CA TYR A 393 7.21 -14.63 -9.64
C TYR A 393 6.11 -14.06 -10.54
N ILE A 394 4.96 -14.73 -10.54
CA ILE A 394 3.75 -14.35 -11.28
C ILE A 394 2.64 -14.04 -10.28
N HIS A 395 2.33 -12.76 -10.12
CA HIS A 395 1.29 -12.27 -9.19
C HIS A 395 -0.14 -12.57 -9.66
N ASN A 396 -0.37 -12.63 -10.99
CA ASN A 396 -1.65 -12.98 -11.60
C ASN A 396 -1.38 -13.81 -12.86
N THR A 397 -1.61 -15.11 -12.77
CA THR A 397 -1.33 -16.07 -13.86
C THR A 397 -2.18 -15.79 -15.09
N GLN A 398 -3.48 -15.56 -14.93
CA GLN A 398 -4.38 -15.31 -16.04
C GLN A 398 -4.00 -14.03 -16.80
N PHE A 399 -3.76 -12.93 -16.09
CA PHE A 399 -3.38 -11.66 -16.70
C PHE A 399 -2.03 -11.76 -17.41
N THR A 400 -1.02 -12.34 -16.73
CA THR A 400 0.34 -12.48 -17.26
C THR A 400 0.35 -13.34 -18.52
N MET A 401 -0.37 -14.46 -18.52
CA MET A 401 -0.46 -15.35 -19.68
C MET A 401 -1.20 -14.72 -20.84
N ASN A 402 -2.30 -14.00 -20.59
CA ASN A 402 -3.02 -13.28 -21.65
C ASN A 402 -2.12 -12.25 -22.32
N ARG A 403 -1.43 -11.45 -21.52
CA ARG A 403 -0.50 -10.43 -22.01
C ARG A 403 0.66 -11.05 -22.79
N TRP A 404 1.30 -12.08 -22.24
CA TRP A 404 2.39 -12.79 -22.92
C TRP A 404 1.94 -13.35 -24.27
N VAL A 405 0.75 -13.96 -24.35
CA VAL A 405 0.21 -14.49 -25.61
C VAL A 405 -0.03 -13.37 -26.64
N ASP A 406 -0.46 -12.19 -26.21
CA ASP A 406 -0.66 -11.05 -27.10
C ASP A 406 0.68 -10.45 -27.56
N ASP A 407 1.64 -10.28 -26.66
CA ASP A 407 2.98 -9.76 -26.97
C ASP A 407 3.73 -10.71 -27.92
N GLN A 408 3.67 -12.02 -27.69
CA GLN A 408 4.34 -13.03 -28.52
C GLN A 408 3.75 -13.17 -29.92
N ARG A 409 2.50 -12.71 -30.16
CA ARG A 409 1.88 -12.77 -31.49
C ARG A 409 2.66 -11.96 -32.53
N ASP A 410 3.15 -10.81 -32.10
CA ASP A 410 3.85 -9.88 -33.00
C ASP A 410 5.31 -10.31 -33.22
N GLU A 411 5.78 -11.25 -32.40
CA GLU A 411 7.14 -11.78 -32.33
C GLU A 411 7.30 -13.13 -33.05
N VAL A 412 6.39 -14.08 -32.82
CA VAL A 412 6.46 -15.45 -33.36
C VAL A 412 5.32 -15.68 -34.34
N ALA A 413 5.63 -15.66 -35.64
CA ALA A 413 4.65 -15.79 -36.72
C ALA A 413 3.84 -17.11 -36.66
N GLU A 414 4.40 -18.15 -36.04
CA GLU A 414 3.78 -19.47 -35.93
C GLU A 414 2.68 -19.54 -34.84
N ILE A 415 2.56 -18.53 -33.95
CA ILE A 415 1.49 -18.46 -32.93
C ILE A 415 0.13 -18.21 -33.58
N ASN A 416 -0.57 -19.30 -33.86
CA ASN A 416 -1.93 -19.28 -34.41
C ASN A 416 -3.00 -19.08 -33.32
N GLY A 417 -4.20 -18.67 -33.74
CA GLY A 417 -5.34 -18.43 -32.84
C GLY A 417 -5.71 -19.62 -31.95
N ARG A 418 -5.59 -20.85 -32.49
CA ARG A 418 -5.91 -22.08 -31.74
C ARG A 418 -4.97 -22.29 -30.56
N TYR A 419 -3.67 -22.05 -30.73
CA TYR A 419 -2.70 -22.14 -29.63
C TYR A 419 -3.04 -21.13 -28.52
N ARG A 420 -3.33 -19.88 -28.90
CA ARG A 420 -3.74 -18.83 -27.96
C ARG A 420 -4.96 -19.22 -27.15
N ASP A 421 -6.00 -19.70 -27.82
CA ASP A 421 -7.26 -20.06 -27.16
C ASP A 421 -7.07 -21.21 -26.18
N LYS A 422 -6.20 -22.18 -26.50
CA LYS A 422 -5.85 -23.29 -25.61
C LYS A 422 -5.13 -22.79 -24.35
N ILE A 423 -4.09 -21.97 -24.50
CA ILE A 423 -3.34 -21.40 -23.36
C ILE A 423 -4.27 -20.55 -22.49
N ARG A 424 -5.04 -19.65 -23.10
CA ARG A 424 -6.01 -18.80 -22.39
C ARG A 424 -7.06 -19.62 -21.65
N LYS A 425 -7.61 -20.65 -22.28
CA LYS A 425 -8.61 -21.53 -21.67
C LYS A 425 -8.02 -22.28 -20.47
N TYR A 426 -6.80 -22.82 -20.61
CA TYR A 426 -6.13 -23.53 -19.53
C TYR A 426 -5.94 -22.63 -18.30
N TYR A 427 -5.28 -21.47 -18.44
CA TYR A 427 -5.00 -20.58 -17.31
C TYR A 427 -6.23 -19.86 -16.74
N ARG A 428 -7.28 -19.64 -17.55
CA ARG A 428 -8.57 -19.13 -17.05
C ARG A 428 -9.22 -20.12 -16.09
N ASN A 429 -9.19 -21.40 -16.44
CA ASN A 429 -9.84 -22.47 -15.67
C ASN A 429 -8.95 -23.02 -14.53
N LEU A 430 -7.74 -22.48 -14.37
CA LEU A 430 -6.81 -22.90 -13.32
C LEU A 430 -7.25 -22.33 -11.97
N GLU A 431 -8.02 -23.09 -11.21
CA GLU A 431 -8.56 -22.65 -9.91
C GLU A 431 -7.52 -22.62 -8.80
N HIS A 432 -6.58 -23.58 -8.80
CA HIS A 432 -5.63 -23.78 -7.69
C HIS A 432 -4.39 -22.87 -7.75
N SER A 433 -4.18 -22.16 -8.85
CA SER A 433 -2.91 -21.48 -9.13
C SER A 433 -3.11 -20.14 -9.86
N LYS A 434 -3.65 -19.16 -9.12
CA LYS A 434 -3.84 -17.77 -9.58
C LYS A 434 -2.58 -16.91 -9.43
N SER A 435 -1.66 -17.30 -8.56
CA SER A 435 -0.30 -16.75 -8.49
C SER A 435 0.71 -17.87 -8.24
N ILE A 436 1.93 -17.70 -8.75
CA ILE A 436 2.98 -18.73 -8.77
C ILE A 436 4.35 -18.10 -8.50
N LEU A 437 5.19 -18.78 -7.73
CA LEU A 437 6.63 -18.59 -7.67
C LEU A 437 7.32 -19.86 -8.16
N SER A 438 8.13 -19.74 -9.20
CA SER A 438 8.92 -20.84 -9.78
C SER A 438 10.39 -20.63 -9.44
N MET A 439 11.07 -21.68 -8.97
CA MET A 439 12.48 -21.63 -8.55
C MET A 439 13.27 -22.82 -9.12
N PRO A 440 14.49 -22.61 -9.62
CA PRO A 440 15.29 -23.67 -10.20
C PRO A 440 15.92 -24.57 -9.11
N ILE A 441 15.95 -25.87 -9.37
CA ILE A 441 16.61 -26.87 -8.53
C ILE A 441 17.81 -27.44 -9.28
N TYR A 442 19.00 -27.18 -8.74
CA TYR A 442 20.26 -27.67 -9.29
C TYR A 442 20.84 -28.83 -8.49
N HIS A 443 21.47 -29.76 -9.19
CA HIS A 443 22.35 -30.78 -8.64
C HIS A 443 23.63 -30.85 -9.46
N ASP A 444 24.78 -30.72 -8.82
CA ASP A 444 26.11 -30.71 -9.47
C ASP A 444 26.21 -29.76 -10.68
N GLY A 445 25.58 -28.58 -10.57
CA GLY A 445 25.56 -27.56 -11.63
C GLY A 445 24.58 -27.84 -12.76
N LYS A 446 23.90 -28.99 -12.77
CA LYS A 446 22.86 -29.34 -13.74
C LYS A 446 21.48 -28.99 -13.18
N LEU A 447 20.65 -28.36 -14.02
CA LEU A 447 19.24 -28.15 -13.71
C LEU A 447 18.50 -29.50 -13.77
N ILE A 448 17.89 -29.93 -12.66
CA ILE A 448 17.20 -31.22 -12.58
C ILE A 448 15.71 -31.11 -12.28
N GLY A 449 15.26 -29.96 -11.79
CA GLY A 449 13.84 -29.71 -11.56
C GLY A 449 13.54 -28.23 -11.32
N ILE A 450 12.24 -27.90 -11.33
CA ILE A 450 11.71 -26.58 -10.98
C ILE A 450 10.72 -26.76 -9.83
N LEU A 451 10.97 -26.07 -8.72
CA LEU A 451 10.03 -25.95 -7.61
C LEU A 451 9.00 -24.87 -7.93
N ASN A 452 7.73 -25.25 -8.00
CA ASN A 452 6.63 -24.30 -8.12
C ASN A 452 5.86 -24.23 -6.80
N VAL A 453 5.67 -23.02 -6.29
CA VAL A 453 4.79 -22.71 -5.18
C VAL A 453 3.66 -21.84 -5.71
N SER A 454 2.43 -22.23 -5.47
CA SER A 454 1.24 -21.58 -6.04
C SER A 454 0.15 -21.36 -5.00
N LYS A 455 -0.70 -20.37 -5.26
CA LYS A 455 -1.85 -20.00 -4.42
C LYS A 455 -3.09 -19.87 -5.29
N ASN A 456 -4.23 -20.31 -4.78
CA ASN A 456 -5.54 -20.17 -5.43
C ASN A 456 -6.08 -18.73 -5.47
N ALA A 457 -5.26 -17.74 -5.12
CA ALA A 457 -5.57 -16.33 -5.14
C ALA A 457 -4.40 -15.54 -5.74
N GLU A 458 -4.67 -14.35 -6.24
CA GLU A 458 -3.66 -13.45 -6.78
C GLU A 458 -2.75 -12.89 -5.67
N ASN A 459 -1.61 -12.34 -6.08
CA ASN A 459 -0.67 -11.61 -5.23
C ASN A 459 -0.15 -12.44 -4.02
N MET A 460 0.18 -13.72 -4.21
CA MET A 460 0.92 -14.51 -3.21
C MET A 460 2.25 -13.83 -2.87
N LEU A 461 2.62 -13.73 -1.60
CA LEU A 461 3.79 -12.99 -1.11
C LEU A 461 3.69 -11.46 -1.30
N LEU A 462 2.50 -10.93 -1.59
CA LEU A 462 2.18 -9.51 -1.82
C LEU A 462 2.77 -8.88 -3.08
N ASN A 463 4.09 -8.98 -3.30
CA ASN A 463 4.79 -8.34 -4.41
C ASN A 463 6.07 -9.08 -4.82
N ALA A 464 6.68 -8.65 -5.92
CA ALA A 464 7.89 -9.25 -6.48
C ALA A 464 9.09 -9.19 -5.53
N ASP A 465 9.34 -8.04 -4.88
CA ASP A 465 10.49 -7.89 -3.97
C ASP A 465 10.44 -8.89 -2.80
N ARG A 466 9.26 -9.12 -2.23
CA ARG A 466 9.06 -10.13 -1.17
C ARG A 466 9.18 -11.55 -1.72
N ALA A 467 8.77 -11.80 -2.96
CA ALA A 467 8.94 -13.09 -3.60
C ALA A 467 10.42 -13.40 -3.84
N ASP A 468 11.22 -12.41 -4.26
CA ASP A 468 12.66 -12.54 -4.46
C ASP A 468 13.38 -12.83 -3.15
N GLN A 469 13.04 -12.12 -2.08
CA GLN A 469 13.58 -12.41 -0.75
C GLN A 469 13.22 -13.82 -0.28
N PHE A 470 11.97 -14.24 -0.46
CA PHE A 470 11.56 -15.61 -0.14
C PHE A 470 12.35 -16.63 -0.97
N ALA A 471 12.53 -16.40 -2.27
CA ALA A 471 13.33 -17.26 -3.14
C ALA A 471 14.78 -17.39 -2.64
N GLN A 472 15.38 -16.31 -2.14
CA GLN A 472 16.72 -16.36 -1.52
C GLN A 472 16.76 -17.29 -0.29
N PHE A 473 15.73 -17.27 0.55
CA PHE A 473 15.61 -18.24 1.66
C PHE A 473 15.41 -19.67 1.18
N MET A 474 14.80 -19.88 0.01
CA MET A 474 14.58 -21.23 -0.54
C MET A 474 15.84 -21.83 -1.16
N VAL A 475 16.89 -21.07 -1.48
CA VAL A 475 18.11 -21.58 -2.12
C VAL A 475 18.72 -22.79 -1.38
N PRO A 476 18.94 -22.77 -0.05
CA PRO A 476 19.53 -23.92 0.63
C PRO A 476 18.55 -25.11 0.71
N ILE A 477 17.24 -24.86 0.75
CA ILE A 477 16.21 -25.92 0.67
C ILE A 477 16.24 -26.57 -0.72
N CYS A 478 16.31 -25.78 -1.78
CA CYS A 478 16.40 -26.26 -3.16
C CYS A 478 17.68 -27.08 -3.38
N TYR A 479 18.80 -26.70 -2.76
CA TYR A 479 20.02 -27.52 -2.79
C TYR A 479 19.80 -28.92 -2.19
N HIS A 480 19.06 -29.02 -1.08
CA HIS A 480 18.73 -30.31 -0.47
C HIS A 480 17.73 -31.11 -1.32
N LEU A 481 16.71 -30.45 -1.87
CA LEU A 481 15.79 -31.07 -2.84
C LEU A 481 16.57 -31.64 -4.03
N GLY A 482 17.53 -30.89 -4.56
CA GLY A 482 18.33 -31.32 -5.70
C GLY A 482 19.05 -32.65 -5.44
N LYS A 483 19.60 -32.82 -4.23
CA LYS A 483 20.24 -34.09 -3.83
C LYS A 483 19.26 -35.24 -3.67
N MET A 484 18.03 -34.97 -3.23
CA MET A 484 16.99 -36.00 -3.09
C MET A 484 16.48 -36.44 -4.46
N LEU A 485 16.18 -35.48 -5.34
CA LEU A 485 15.69 -35.74 -6.69
C LEU A 485 16.73 -36.49 -7.55
N ALA A 486 18.02 -36.25 -7.33
CA ALA A 486 19.08 -36.99 -8.01
C ALA A 486 19.04 -38.50 -7.74
N LEU A 487 18.48 -38.93 -6.59
CA LEU A 487 18.30 -40.35 -6.26
C LEU A 487 17.07 -40.97 -6.93
N LEU A 488 16.16 -40.15 -7.46
CA LEU A 488 14.97 -40.61 -8.19
C LEU A 488 15.25 -40.87 -9.67
N LYS A 489 16.25 -40.21 -10.25
CA LYS A 489 16.62 -40.46 -11.65
C LYS A 489 17.25 -41.87 -11.75
N PRO A 490 16.77 -42.73 -12.67
CA PRO A 490 17.43 -44.00 -12.92
C PRO A 490 18.87 -43.74 -13.37
N SER A 491 19.82 -44.37 -12.69
CA SER A 491 21.26 -44.25 -12.94
C SER A 491 21.71 -44.97 -14.21
#